data_AF-R5SM47-F1
#
_entry.id   AF-R5SM47-F1
#
_cell.length_a   1.000
_cell.length_b   1.000
_cell.length_c   1.000
_cell.angle_alpha   90.00
_cell.angle_beta   90.00
_cell.angle_gamma   90.00
#
_symmetry.space_group_name_H-M   'P 1'
#
loop_
_entity.id
_entity.type
_entity.pdbx_description
1 polymer ?
#
loop_
_entity_poly.entity_id
_entity_poly.type
_entity_poly.pdbx_seq_one_letter_code
_entity_poly.pdbx_strand_id
1 'polypeptide(L)'
;MIYDETGIHGVFALFDGAEPTYAHIEEGEWLNDEPYVTIHRLAGDGRVHGLFQCAAEHCKLLSPNVRVDTHANNTTMQRLIEKSGFKKCGIIHVRDGSPRIAYHWTAR
;
A
#
# COMPACT_ATOMS: atom_id res chain seq x y z
N MET A 1 0.13 9.20 -11.61
CA MET A 1 -0.34 10.51 -11.11
C MET A 1 -1.85 10.44 -10.93
N ILE A 2 -2.41 11.17 -9.98
CA ILE A 2 -3.85 11.29 -9.73
C ILE A 2 -4.20 12.77 -9.97
N TYR A 3 -5.09 13.04 -10.91
CA TYR A 3 -5.39 14.39 -11.39
C TYR A 3 -6.86 14.52 -11.78
N ASP A 4 -7.37 15.75 -11.76
CA ASP A 4 -8.66 16.13 -12.33
C ASP A 4 -8.48 17.32 -13.29
N GLU A 5 -9.59 17.99 -13.66
CA GLU A 5 -9.59 19.14 -14.56
C GLU A 5 -8.76 20.33 -14.03
N THR A 6 -8.55 20.42 -12.72
CA THR A 6 -7.82 21.49 -12.03
C THR A 6 -6.33 21.18 -11.84
N GLY A 7 -5.90 19.94 -12.09
CA GLY A 7 -4.50 19.56 -12.14
C GLY A 7 -4.16 18.30 -11.34
N ILE A 8 -2.88 18.14 -11.02
CA ILE A 8 -2.36 16.98 -10.28
C ILE A 8 -2.57 17.20 -8.78
N HIS A 9 -3.25 16.25 -8.14
CA HIS A 9 -3.52 16.28 -6.70
C HIS A 9 -2.79 15.20 -5.92
N GLY A 10 -2.29 14.17 -6.58
CA GLY A 10 -1.56 13.11 -5.93
C GLY A 10 -0.62 12.33 -6.83
N VAL A 11 0.33 11.67 -6.19
CA VAL A 11 1.29 10.77 -6.83
C VAL A 11 1.48 9.54 -5.97
N PHE A 12 1.76 8.41 -6.60
CA PHE A 12 2.23 7.20 -5.93
C PHE A 12 3.18 6.48 -6.88
N ALA A 13 4.04 5.65 -6.32
CA ALA A 13 4.88 4.72 -7.06
C ALA A 13 4.26 3.33 -6.99
N LEU A 14 4.09 2.71 -8.15
CA LEU A 14 3.74 1.30 -8.27
C LEU A 14 4.99 0.53 -8.65
N PHE A 15 5.28 -0.54 -7.93
CA PHE A 15 6.32 -1.48 -8.33
C PHE A 15 5.69 -2.85 -8.59
N ASP A 16 5.95 -3.37 -9.79
CA ASP A 16 5.68 -4.75 -10.16
C ASP A 16 6.95 -5.56 -9.92
N GLY A 17 6.88 -6.52 -9.00
CA GLY A 17 8.01 -7.33 -8.58
C GLY A 17 8.24 -7.34 -7.07
N ALA A 18 9.14 -8.24 -6.65
CA ALA A 18 9.43 -8.46 -5.24
C ALA A 18 10.08 -7.22 -4.61
N GLU A 19 9.49 -6.74 -3.51
CA GLU A 19 10.11 -5.74 -2.64
C GLU A 19 11.03 -6.47 -1.65
N PRO A 20 12.36 -6.25 -1.67
CA PRO A 20 13.29 -6.95 -0.78
C PRO A 20 12.93 -6.87 0.70
N THR A 21 12.37 -5.75 1.16
CA THR A 21 11.97 -5.59 2.57
C THR A 21 10.73 -6.41 2.95
N TYR A 22 10.03 -7.01 1.99
CA TYR A 22 8.86 -7.87 2.23
C TYR A 22 9.20 -9.36 2.26
N ALA A 23 10.46 -9.72 2.01
CA ALA A 23 10.93 -11.11 2.06
C ALA A 23 10.87 -11.71 3.47
N HIS A 24 10.88 -10.87 4.51
CA HIS A 24 10.72 -11.27 5.91
C HIS A 24 9.60 -10.46 6.54
N ILE A 25 8.71 -11.14 7.24
CA ILE A 25 7.60 -10.54 7.99
C ILE A 25 7.56 -11.18 9.38
N GLU A 26 7.41 -10.34 10.40
CA GLU A 26 7.31 -10.72 11.81
C GLU A 26 5.87 -10.55 12.30
N GLU A 27 5.51 -11.23 13.38
CA GLU A 27 4.19 -11.13 14.01
C GLU A 27 3.01 -11.41 13.06
N GLY A 28 3.21 -12.28 12.08
CA GLY A 28 2.19 -12.75 11.16
C GLY A 28 2.78 -13.23 9.84
N GLU A 29 1.96 -13.24 8.79
CA GLU A 29 2.32 -13.80 7.49
C GLU A 29 1.54 -13.13 6.35
N TRP A 30 2.07 -13.25 5.13
CA TRP A 30 1.37 -12.82 3.94
C TRP A 30 0.21 -13.78 3.61
N LEU A 31 -0.90 -13.25 3.09
CA LEU A 31 -2.08 -14.07 2.73
C LEU A 31 -1.82 -15.18 1.70
N ASN A 32 -0.77 -15.03 0.88
CA ASN A 32 -0.26 -16.00 -0.07
C ASN A 32 1.11 -15.51 -0.62
N ASP A 33 1.78 -16.37 -1.38
CA ASP A 33 3.08 -16.12 -2.03
C ASP A 33 3.00 -15.88 -3.55
N GLU A 34 1.82 -15.53 -4.05
CA GLU A 34 1.60 -15.24 -5.47
C GLU A 34 2.24 -13.89 -5.87
N PRO A 35 2.52 -13.66 -7.17
CA PRO A 35 2.98 -12.36 -7.65
C PRO A 35 2.05 -11.22 -7.22
N TYR A 36 2.63 -10.10 -6.82
CA TYR A 36 1.94 -8.92 -6.30
C TYR A 36 2.55 -7.63 -6.84
N VAL A 37 1.77 -6.55 -6.75
CA VAL A 37 2.26 -5.17 -6.93
C VAL A 37 2.30 -4.45 -5.58
N THR A 38 3.14 -3.43 -5.47
CA THR A 38 3.24 -2.61 -4.25
C THR A 38 2.83 -1.17 -4.49
N ILE A 39 2.16 -0.57 -3.51
CA ILE A 39 1.85 0.86 -3.47
C ILE A 39 2.87 1.54 -2.57
N HIS A 40 3.75 2.36 -3.13
CA HIS A 40 4.76 3.12 -2.39
C HIS A 40 4.60 4.62 -2.60
N ARG A 41 5.15 5.42 -1.66
CA ARG A 41 5.33 6.87 -1.78
C ARG A 41 4.06 7.63 -2.21
N LEU A 42 2.89 7.25 -1.69
CA LEU A 42 1.67 8.01 -1.90
C LEU A 42 1.80 9.38 -1.23
N ALA A 43 1.64 10.44 -2.02
CA ALA A 43 1.61 11.81 -1.56
C ALA A 43 0.44 12.56 -2.21
N GLY A 44 -0.10 13.54 -1.50
CA GLY A 44 -1.17 14.40 -1.98
C GLY A 44 -0.93 15.86 -1.64
N ASP A 45 -1.56 16.76 -2.38
CA ASP A 45 -1.50 18.21 -2.18
C ASP A 45 -2.42 18.72 -1.05
N GLY A 46 -3.21 17.83 -0.45
CA GLY A 46 -4.16 18.13 0.63
C GLY A 46 -5.46 18.79 0.18
N ARG A 47 -5.68 19.00 -1.12
CA ARG A 47 -6.89 19.65 -1.66
C ARG A 47 -8.03 18.67 -1.93
N VAL A 48 -7.69 17.41 -2.18
CA VAL A 48 -8.66 16.35 -2.46
C VAL A 48 -8.52 15.19 -1.48
N HIS A 49 -9.63 14.48 -1.28
CA HIS A 49 -9.68 13.27 -0.47
C HIS A 49 -9.69 12.02 -1.35
N GLY A 50 -9.49 10.84 -0.75
CA GLY A 50 -9.64 9.57 -1.46
C GLY A 50 -8.45 9.15 -2.33
N LEU A 51 -7.31 9.85 -2.28
CA LEU A 51 -6.13 9.51 -3.07
C LEU A 51 -5.65 8.07 -2.88
N PHE A 52 -5.65 7.57 -1.64
CA PHE A 52 -5.28 6.18 -1.37
C PHE A 52 -6.28 5.21 -2.01
N GLN A 53 -7.58 5.47 -1.89
CA GLN A 53 -8.61 4.62 -2.48
C GLN A 53 -8.45 4.57 -4.01
N CYS A 54 -8.24 5.71 -4.66
CA CYS A 54 -8.00 5.77 -6.10
C CYS A 54 -6.76 4.96 -6.50
N ALA A 55 -5.64 5.11 -5.78
CA ALA A 55 -4.43 4.33 -6.04
C ALA A 55 -4.67 2.82 -5.82
N ALA A 56 -5.36 2.45 -4.75
CA ALA A 56 -5.68 1.06 -4.42
C ALA A 56 -6.58 0.43 -5.49
N GLU A 57 -7.67 1.08 -5.87
CA GLU A 57 -8.57 0.61 -6.92
C GLU A 57 -7.84 0.42 -8.24
N HIS A 58 -6.98 1.37 -8.62
CA HIS A 58 -6.15 1.23 -9.81
C HIS A 58 -5.24 0.00 -9.73
N CYS A 59 -4.55 -0.22 -8.61
CA CYS A 59 -3.65 -1.38 -8.46
C CYS A 59 -4.40 -2.72 -8.49
N LYS A 60 -5.61 -2.77 -7.93
CA LYS A 60 -6.46 -3.98 -7.93
C LYS A 60 -6.94 -4.38 -9.33
N LEU A 61 -7.06 -3.41 -10.25
CA LEU A 61 -7.34 -3.70 -11.65
C LEU A 61 -6.13 -4.31 -12.38
N LEU A 62 -4.92 -4.08 -11.88
CA LEU A 62 -3.67 -4.55 -12.49
C LEU A 62 -3.20 -5.90 -11.95
N SER A 63 -3.52 -6.22 -10.69
CA SER A 63 -3.05 -7.45 -10.05
C SER A 63 -4.06 -7.99 -9.03
N PRO A 64 -4.21 -9.34 -8.95
CA PRO A 64 -5.02 -9.98 -7.91
C PRO A 64 -4.39 -9.94 -6.52
N ASN A 65 -3.14 -9.45 -6.38
CA ASN A 65 -2.47 -9.30 -5.09
C ASN A 65 -1.80 -7.92 -5.01
N VAL A 66 -2.14 -7.15 -3.98
CA VAL A 66 -1.59 -5.81 -3.74
C VAL A 66 -1.08 -5.74 -2.32
N ARG A 67 0.20 -5.38 -2.14
CA ARG A 67 0.83 -5.17 -0.83
C ARG A 67 1.14 -3.70 -0.60
N VAL A 68 1.06 -3.27 0.65
CA VAL A 68 1.38 -1.91 1.07
C VAL A 68 1.83 -1.93 2.53
N ASP A 69 2.73 -1.03 2.89
CA ASP A 69 3.12 -0.81 4.27
C ASP A 69 2.84 0.63 4.71
N THR A 70 2.76 0.84 6.02
CA THR A 70 2.75 2.19 6.58
C THR A 70 3.35 2.24 7.98
N HIS A 71 3.70 3.44 8.43
CA HIS A 71 4.24 3.65 9.77
C HIS A 71 3.15 3.46 10.84
N ALA A 72 3.53 2.92 12.01
CA ALA A 72 2.62 2.66 13.12
C ALA A 72 1.91 3.93 13.65
N ASN A 73 2.56 5.08 13.53
CA ASN A 73 1.97 6.38 13.91
C ASN A 73 1.04 6.97 12.84
N ASN A 74 1.03 6.46 11.61
CA ASN A 74 0.18 6.95 10.53
C ASN A 74 -1.21 6.30 10.59
N THR A 75 -1.92 6.59 11.67
CA THR A 75 -3.24 6.00 11.97
C THR A 75 -4.27 6.32 10.89
N THR A 76 -4.16 7.49 10.24
CA THR A 76 -4.99 7.85 9.09
C THR A 76 -4.78 6.89 7.92
N MET A 77 -3.53 6.62 7.53
CA MET A 77 -3.25 5.71 6.43
C MET A 77 -3.66 4.27 6.76
N GLN A 78 -3.45 3.81 7.99
CA GLN A 78 -3.91 2.48 8.43
C GLN A 78 -5.42 2.31 8.22
N ARG A 79 -6.22 3.29 8.67
CA ARG A 79 -7.68 3.28 8.47
C ARG A 79 -8.07 3.30 6.99
N LEU A 80 -7.35 4.05 6.15
CA LEU A 80 -7.61 4.11 4.71
C LEU A 80 -7.29 2.78 4.01
N ILE A 81 -6.17 2.15 4.38
CA ILE A 81 -5.76 0.82 3.89
C ILE A 81 -6.82 -0.22 4.26
N GLU A 82 -7.22 -0.27 5.53
CA GLU A 82 -8.22 -1.22 6.03
C GLU A 82 -9.60 -1.00 5.42
N LYS A 83 -10.05 0.26 5.31
CA LYS A 83 -11.32 0.60 4.63
C LYS A 83 -11.32 0.20 3.15
N SER A 84 -10.14 0.15 2.53
CA SER A 84 -9.96 -0.34 1.17
C SER A 84 -9.86 -1.86 1.09
N GLY A 85 -10.15 -2.60 2.16
CA GLY A 85 -10.27 -4.06 2.19
C GLY A 85 -8.94 -4.82 2.34
N PHE A 86 -7.83 -4.13 2.58
CA PHE A 86 -6.57 -4.80 2.89
C PHE A 86 -6.59 -5.39 4.30
N LYS A 87 -5.94 -6.53 4.48
CA LYS A 87 -5.76 -7.16 5.79
C LYS A 87 -4.38 -6.84 6.33
N LYS A 88 -4.30 -6.50 7.62
CA LYS A 88 -3.02 -6.41 8.34
C LYS A 88 -2.38 -7.79 8.39
N CYS A 89 -1.13 -7.89 7.95
CA CYS A 89 -0.39 -9.16 7.84
C CYS A 89 0.69 -9.33 8.89
N GLY A 90 1.31 -8.24 9.36
CA GLY A 90 2.42 -8.32 10.31
C GLY A 90 3.29 -7.07 10.25
N ILE A 91 4.55 -7.22 10.66
CA ILE A 91 5.55 -6.15 10.69
C ILE A 91 6.70 -6.50 9.72
N ILE A 92 7.04 -5.55 8.86
CA ILE A 92 8.24 -5.62 8.02
C ILE A 92 9.24 -4.54 8.48
N HIS A 93 10.52 -4.78 8.20
CA HIS A 93 11.58 -3.82 8.49
C HIS A 93 12.09 -3.23 7.17
N VAL A 94 11.96 -1.91 7.01
CA VAL A 94 12.50 -1.22 5.83
C VAL A 94 14.02 -1.10 5.89
N ARG A 95 14.67 -0.58 4.85
CA ARG A 95 16.15 -0.58 4.71
C ARG A 95 16.92 0.04 5.88
N ASP A 96 16.33 1.00 6.59
CA ASP A 96 16.94 1.63 7.77
C ASP A 96 16.69 0.86 9.07
N GLY A 97 16.06 -0.32 8.99
CA GLY A 97 15.70 -1.16 10.14
C GLY A 97 14.45 -0.69 10.89
N SER A 98 13.78 0.38 10.46
CA SER A 98 12.56 0.85 11.13
C SER A 98 11.34 -0.02 10.79
N PRO A 99 10.46 -0.31 11.77
CA PRO A 99 9.31 -1.18 11.55
C PRO A 99 8.20 -0.48 10.75
N ARG A 100 7.48 -1.25 9.95
CA ARG A 100 6.26 -0.84 9.24
C ARG A 100 5.20 -1.91 9.39
N ILE A 101 3.95 -1.47 9.50
CA ILE A 101 2.81 -2.38 9.48
C ILE A 101 2.55 -2.75 8.02
N ALA A 102 2.64 -4.04 7.72
CA ALA A 102 2.40 -4.59 6.41
C ALA A 102 0.93 -4.99 6.23
N TYR A 103 0.40 -4.71 5.05
CA TYR A 103 -0.96 -5.00 4.65
C TYR A 103 -0.99 -5.69 3.28
N HIS A 104 -1.94 -6.60 3.09
CA HIS A 104 -2.12 -7.33 1.85
C HIS A 104 -3.62 -7.39 1.50
N TRP A 105 -3.94 -7.07 0.25
CA TRP A 105 -5.24 -7.36 -0.36
C TRP A 105 -5.07 -8.44 -1.43
N THR A 106 -6.00 -9.39 -1.46
CA THR A 106 -6.07 -10.42 -2.51
C THR A 106 -7.49 -10.52 -3.05
N ALA A 107 -7.64 -10.84 -4.35
CA ALA A 107 -8.92 -11.05 -5.00
C ALA A 107 -9.56 -12.43 -4.70
N ARG A 108 -8.85 -13.29 -3.98
CA ARG A 108 -9.28 -14.64 -3.59
C ARG A 108 -10.14 -14.66 -2.33
#